data_AF-A0A9J9HFM2-F1
#
_entry.id   AF-A0A9J9HFM2-F1
#
_cell.length_a   1.000
_cell.length_b   1.000
_cell.length_c   1.000
_cell.angle_alpha   90.00
_cell.angle_beta   90.00
_cell.angle_gamma   90.00
#
_symmetry.space_group_name_H-M   'P 1'
#
loop_
_entity.id
_entity.type
_entity.pdbx_description
1 polymer ?
#
loop_
_entity_poly.entity_id
_entity_poly.type
_entity_poly.pdbx_seq_one_letter_code
_entity_poly.pdbx_strand_id
1 'polypeptide(L)'
;MEYRSFADLAATIARNSYRLPADIDLIVGIPRSGMLAANMLATHLNLPFLDLESFVAGLDPYVGRTVRPTMRVDGSTAPARVLVVDDSILSGESMVEVRTRLAAAGLGADITYCAVYAAREDHPEIDVWLEIVGHPRIFQWNLMRHRRLGDACFDIDGVLCHDPAEDENDDGERYGQFLVNAKPLHLPGVPIKHLVTSRLEKYRAQTEQWLRAHGVDYERLWMLDLPSAEERRRLKMHAVHKARVYRKTNACLFVESEDRQAIEIADLSGRPVLSIEAQRIVWPEHQAEAARQRFQRRKSPPDTMGQGVRQALLRALRSTPIGTAFVRKLRSLMV
;
A
#
# COMPACT_ATOMS: atom_id res chain seq x y z
N MET A 1 -6.78 -0.98 -10.59
CA MET A 1 -5.89 -0.76 -9.43
C MET A 1 -5.87 -2.06 -8.70
N GLU A 2 -4.69 -2.62 -8.53
CA GLU A 2 -4.52 -3.80 -7.70
C GLU A 2 -4.49 -3.36 -6.25
N TYR A 3 -5.35 -3.96 -5.43
CA TYR A 3 -5.28 -3.84 -3.98
C TYR A 3 -4.90 -5.21 -3.43
N ARG A 4 -4.02 -5.25 -2.43
CA ARG A 4 -3.82 -6.45 -1.61
C ARG A 4 -3.98 -6.09 -0.15
N SER A 5 -4.88 -6.82 0.50
CA SER A 5 -5.09 -6.82 1.94
C SER A 5 -4.08 -7.69 2.67
N PHE A 6 -4.08 -7.66 3.99
CA PHE A 6 -3.34 -8.65 4.80
C PHE A 6 -3.82 -10.08 4.54
N ALA A 7 -5.12 -10.28 4.28
CA ALA A 7 -5.67 -11.58 3.93
C ALA A 7 -5.14 -12.05 2.57
N ASP A 8 -5.03 -11.15 1.58
CA ASP A 8 -4.42 -11.47 0.30
C ASP A 8 -2.95 -11.82 0.44
N LEU A 9 -2.18 -11.10 1.28
CA LEU A 9 -0.79 -11.40 1.59
C LEU A 9 -0.63 -12.83 2.14
N ALA A 10 -1.41 -13.17 3.17
CA ALA A 10 -1.40 -14.51 3.75
C ALA A 10 -1.79 -15.59 2.72
N ALA A 11 -2.81 -15.33 1.91
CA ALA A 11 -3.26 -16.28 0.89
C ALA A 11 -2.24 -16.44 -0.25
N THR A 12 -1.57 -15.36 -0.68
CA THR A 12 -0.48 -15.41 -1.67
C THR A 12 0.68 -16.26 -1.15
N ILE A 13 1.08 -16.06 0.11
CA ILE A 13 2.11 -16.86 0.78
C ILE A 13 1.71 -18.34 0.78
N ALA A 14 0.51 -18.65 1.30
CA ALA A 14 0.06 -20.03 1.45
C ALA A 14 -0.02 -20.78 0.12
N ARG A 15 -0.46 -20.10 -0.95
CA ARG A 15 -0.61 -20.70 -2.28
C ARG A 15 0.70 -20.83 -3.04
N ASN A 16 1.68 -19.95 -2.82
CA ASN A 16 2.85 -19.84 -3.69
C ASN A 16 4.18 -20.18 -3.01
N SER A 17 4.17 -20.55 -1.72
CA SER A 17 5.40 -20.93 -1.01
C SER A 17 6.13 -22.13 -1.64
N TYR A 18 5.47 -22.92 -2.50
CA TYR A 18 6.10 -24.00 -3.28
C TYR A 18 7.20 -23.52 -4.23
N ARG A 19 7.25 -22.21 -4.54
CA ARG A 19 8.28 -21.60 -5.39
C ARG A 19 9.61 -21.37 -4.66
N LEU A 20 9.63 -21.50 -3.34
CA LEU A 20 10.79 -21.25 -2.51
C LEU A 20 11.68 -22.50 -2.43
N PRO A 21 13.00 -22.33 -2.22
CA PRO A 21 13.89 -23.46 -1.91
C PRO A 21 13.37 -24.29 -0.73
N ALA A 22 13.46 -25.62 -0.82
CA ALA A 22 12.91 -26.52 0.18
C ALA A 22 13.76 -26.61 1.46
N ASP A 23 15.02 -26.20 1.37
CA ASP A 23 16.09 -26.33 2.36
C ASP A 23 16.37 -25.05 3.15
N ILE A 24 15.48 -24.04 3.07
CA ILE A 24 15.59 -22.82 3.89
C ILE A 24 15.55 -23.19 5.38
N ASP A 25 16.49 -22.66 6.15
CA ASP A 25 16.60 -22.84 7.60
C ASP A 25 16.43 -21.54 8.42
N LEU A 26 16.42 -20.37 7.76
CA LEU A 26 16.12 -19.08 8.38
C LEU A 26 15.42 -18.11 7.40
N ILE A 27 14.42 -17.38 7.89
CA ILE A 27 13.82 -16.26 7.17
C ILE A 27 14.29 -14.93 7.77
N VAL A 28 14.72 -14.00 6.92
CA VAL A 28 15.14 -12.65 7.30
C VAL A 28 14.21 -11.62 6.65
N GLY A 29 13.57 -10.79 7.47
CA GLY A 29 12.66 -9.74 6.98
C GLY A 29 13.32 -8.38 6.82
N ILE A 30 13.13 -7.73 5.67
CA ILE A 30 13.58 -6.35 5.43
C ILE A 30 12.60 -5.36 6.10
N PRO A 31 13.07 -4.46 7.00
CA PRO A 31 12.19 -3.50 7.63
C PRO A 31 11.57 -2.49 6.64
N ARG A 32 10.31 -2.08 6.79
CA ARG A 32 9.28 -2.55 7.76
C ARG A 32 8.32 -3.59 7.17
N SER A 33 7.80 -3.37 5.97
CA SER A 33 6.73 -4.22 5.41
C SER A 33 7.24 -5.58 4.97
N GLY A 34 8.51 -5.68 4.54
CA GLY A 34 9.18 -6.97 4.37
C GLY A 34 9.18 -7.83 5.63
N MET A 35 9.34 -7.26 6.83
CA MET A 35 9.21 -8.01 8.09
C MET A 35 7.81 -8.60 8.30
N LEU A 36 6.75 -7.89 7.92
CA LEU A 36 5.38 -8.41 7.99
C LEU A 36 5.23 -9.65 7.09
N ALA A 37 5.66 -9.53 5.83
CA ALA A 37 5.59 -10.62 4.86
C ALA A 37 6.46 -11.82 5.27
N ALA A 38 7.69 -11.54 5.73
CA ALA A 38 8.64 -12.52 6.21
C ALA A 38 8.13 -13.29 7.45
N ASN A 39 7.53 -12.60 8.41
CA ASN A 39 7.00 -13.24 9.61
C ASN A 39 5.78 -14.13 9.31
N MET A 40 4.89 -13.67 8.42
CA MET A 40 3.80 -14.53 7.91
C MET A 40 4.34 -15.78 7.22
N LEU A 41 5.39 -15.62 6.40
CA LEU A 41 6.03 -16.73 5.71
C LEU A 41 6.75 -17.69 6.68
N ALA A 42 7.43 -17.17 7.69
CA ALA A 42 8.12 -17.95 8.72
C ALA A 42 7.14 -18.78 9.54
N THR A 43 5.99 -18.19 9.89
CA THR A 43 4.90 -18.89 10.56
C THR A 43 4.30 -19.97 9.67
N HIS A 44 4.04 -19.67 8.39
CA HIS A 44 3.48 -20.62 7.41
C HIS A 44 4.41 -21.81 7.14
N LEU A 45 5.72 -21.57 7.04
CA LEU A 45 6.73 -22.60 6.80
C LEU A 45 7.25 -23.26 8.08
N ASN A 46 6.89 -22.72 9.25
CA ASN A 46 7.38 -23.14 10.56
C ASN A 46 8.93 -23.09 10.64
N LEU A 47 9.48 -21.94 10.25
CA LEU A 47 10.91 -21.63 10.19
C LEU A 47 11.30 -20.47 11.13
N PRO A 48 12.54 -20.44 11.64
CA PRO A 48 13.03 -19.32 12.44
C PRO A 48 12.98 -18.00 11.67
N PHE A 49 12.89 -16.89 12.40
CA PHE A 49 12.79 -15.55 11.83
C PHE A 49 13.74 -14.57 12.52
N LEU A 50 14.36 -13.69 11.72
CA LEU A 50 15.09 -12.51 12.17
C LEU A 50 14.68 -11.29 11.33
N ASP A 51 14.82 -10.10 11.90
CA ASP A 51 14.92 -8.89 11.09
C ASP A 51 16.33 -8.73 10.50
N LEU A 52 16.46 -7.90 9.46
CA LEU A 52 17.72 -7.67 8.76
C LEU A 52 18.86 -7.19 9.68
N GLU A 53 18.59 -6.32 10.66
CA GLU A 53 19.62 -5.78 11.55
C GLU A 53 20.16 -6.87 12.47
N SER A 54 19.25 -7.64 13.07
CA SER A 54 19.61 -8.76 13.93
C SER A 54 20.43 -9.81 13.18
N PHE A 55 20.08 -10.10 11.93
CA PHE A 55 20.84 -11.02 11.08
C PHE A 55 22.23 -10.50 10.76
N VAL A 56 22.36 -9.21 10.37
CA VAL A 56 23.67 -8.57 10.11
C VAL A 56 24.56 -8.56 11.36
N ALA A 57 23.97 -8.42 12.55
CA ALA A 57 24.68 -8.47 13.82
C ALA A 57 25.08 -9.89 14.26
N GLY A 58 24.70 -10.93 13.51
CA GLY A 58 24.98 -12.33 13.85
C GLY A 58 24.22 -12.82 15.08
N LEU A 59 23.03 -12.28 15.34
CA LEU A 59 22.19 -12.72 16.46
C LEU A 59 21.46 -14.01 16.11
N ASP A 60 21.24 -14.85 17.13
CA ASP A 60 20.44 -16.06 17.00
C ASP A 60 18.94 -15.74 16.99
N PRO A 61 18.12 -16.45 16.18
CA PRO A 61 16.68 -16.31 16.23
C PRO A 61 16.13 -16.78 17.58
N TYR A 62 15.32 -15.94 18.21
CA TYR A 62 14.57 -16.36 19.39
C TYR A 62 13.40 -17.26 18.98
N VAL A 63 13.45 -18.52 19.40
CA VAL A 63 12.34 -19.47 19.24
C VAL A 63 11.68 -19.72 20.59
N GLY A 64 10.35 -19.58 20.65
CA GLY A 64 9.56 -19.89 21.85
C GLY A 64 9.64 -21.37 22.22
N ARG A 65 9.66 -21.68 23.52
CA ARG A 65 9.83 -23.06 24.05
C ARG A 65 8.84 -24.07 23.48
N THR A 66 7.61 -23.65 23.20
CA THR A 66 6.54 -24.50 22.67
C THR A 66 6.68 -24.79 21.18
N VAL A 67 7.38 -23.93 20.43
CA VAL A 67 7.54 -24.04 18.97
C VAL A 67 8.83 -24.77 18.61
N ARG A 68 9.87 -24.68 19.46
CA ARG A 68 11.18 -25.34 19.24
C ARG A 68 11.07 -26.82 18.83
N PRO A 69 10.25 -27.67 19.48
CA PRO A 69 10.20 -29.09 19.14
C PRO A 69 9.54 -29.38 17.79
N THR A 70 8.75 -28.44 17.27
CA THR A 70 7.99 -28.64 16.02
C THR A 70 8.64 -27.94 14.84
N MET A 71 9.64 -27.07 15.03
CA MET A 71 10.31 -26.37 13.95
C MET A 71 10.99 -27.32 12.96
N ARG A 72 11.06 -26.90 11.69
CA ARG A 72 11.70 -27.70 10.63
C ARG A 72 13.23 -27.72 10.67
N VAL A 73 13.85 -27.03 11.64
CA VAL A 73 15.31 -26.95 11.78
C VAL A 73 15.84 -28.06 12.67
N ASP A 74 16.96 -28.64 12.27
CA ASP A 74 17.61 -29.80 12.89
C ASP A 74 18.45 -29.47 14.15
N GLY A 75 18.41 -28.21 14.60
CA GLY A 75 19.17 -27.73 15.75
C GLY A 75 20.61 -27.32 15.43
N SER A 76 20.96 -27.13 14.15
CA SER A 76 22.24 -26.55 13.76
C SER A 76 22.46 -25.16 14.38
N THR A 77 23.72 -24.84 14.70
CA THR A 77 24.09 -23.62 15.45
C THR A 77 24.21 -22.39 14.56
N ALA A 78 24.26 -22.53 13.23
CA ALA A 78 24.35 -21.41 12.30
C ALA A 78 23.51 -21.69 11.05
N PRO A 79 22.60 -20.78 10.66
CA PRO A 79 21.77 -20.96 9.48
C PRO A 79 22.62 -20.89 8.20
N ALA A 80 22.52 -21.91 7.36
CA ALA A 80 23.28 -22.01 6.12
C ALA A 80 22.47 -21.56 4.91
N ARG A 81 21.13 -21.63 4.97
CA ARG A 81 20.19 -21.36 3.84
C ARG A 81 19.17 -20.31 4.23
N VAL A 82 19.50 -19.06 3.92
CA VAL A 82 18.75 -17.89 4.38
C VAL A 82 17.85 -17.34 3.28
N LEU A 83 16.58 -17.14 3.59
CA LEU A 83 15.64 -16.43 2.72
C LEU A 83 15.46 -14.99 3.20
N VAL A 84 15.98 -14.02 2.44
CA VAL A 84 15.75 -12.59 2.69
C VAL A 84 14.49 -12.16 1.95
N VAL A 85 13.53 -11.56 2.68
CA VAL A 85 12.18 -11.30 2.18
C VAL A 85 11.82 -9.82 2.28
N ASP A 86 11.31 -9.27 1.18
CA ASP A 86 10.56 -8.01 1.13
C ASP A 86 9.08 -8.24 0.78
N ASP A 87 8.19 -7.29 1.11
CA ASP A 87 6.77 -7.42 0.78
C ASP A 87 6.52 -7.21 -0.71
N SER A 88 7.25 -6.29 -1.32
CA SER A 88 7.13 -6.03 -2.75
C SER A 88 8.38 -5.43 -3.37
N ILE A 89 8.58 -5.68 -4.67
CA ILE A 89 9.65 -5.07 -5.46
C ILE A 89 9.08 -4.25 -6.63
N LEU A 90 9.66 -3.06 -6.85
CA LEU A 90 9.31 -2.15 -7.94
C LEU A 90 10.52 -1.67 -8.75
N SER A 91 11.38 -0.84 -8.15
CA SER A 91 12.64 -0.40 -8.79
C SER A 91 13.76 -1.41 -8.54
N GLY A 92 13.75 -2.04 -7.36
CA GLY A 92 14.80 -2.94 -6.90
C GLY A 92 15.90 -2.25 -6.08
N GLU A 93 15.88 -0.92 -5.97
CA GLU A 93 16.92 -0.13 -5.29
C GLU A 93 17.16 -0.59 -3.85
N SER A 94 16.10 -0.73 -3.05
CA SER A 94 16.21 -1.23 -1.68
C SER A 94 16.83 -2.62 -1.61
N MET A 95 16.49 -3.51 -2.55
CA MET A 95 17.03 -4.86 -2.59
C MET A 95 18.52 -4.85 -2.98
N VAL A 96 18.95 -3.96 -3.88
CA VAL A 96 20.37 -3.76 -4.21
C VAL A 96 21.16 -3.30 -2.99
N GLU A 97 20.63 -2.36 -2.21
CA GLU A 97 21.25 -1.90 -0.97
C GLU A 97 21.39 -3.04 0.05
N VAL A 98 20.33 -3.83 0.24
CA VAL A 98 20.34 -5.00 1.14
C VAL A 98 21.38 -6.02 0.69
N ARG A 99 21.43 -6.37 -0.60
CA ARG A 99 22.43 -7.29 -1.17
C ARG A 99 23.86 -6.80 -0.93
N THR A 100 24.12 -5.52 -1.18
CA THR A 100 25.44 -4.89 -0.98
C THR A 100 25.86 -4.99 0.48
N ARG A 101 24.94 -4.71 1.39
CA ARG A 101 25.17 -4.76 2.83
C ARG A 101 25.45 -6.17 3.32
N LEU A 102 24.66 -7.17 2.89
CA LEU A 102 24.84 -8.56 3.30
C LEU A 102 26.14 -9.16 2.74
N ALA A 103 26.53 -8.79 1.52
CA ALA A 103 27.82 -9.16 0.95
C ALA A 103 28.99 -8.59 1.78
N ALA A 104 28.89 -7.34 2.23
CA ALA A 104 29.90 -6.70 3.07
C ALA A 104 29.99 -7.31 4.48
N ALA A 105 28.87 -7.82 5.02
CA ALA A 105 28.83 -8.46 6.34
C ALA A 105 29.53 -9.82 6.38
N GLY A 106 29.67 -10.51 5.22
CA GLY A 106 30.48 -11.73 5.13
C GLY A 106 29.97 -12.91 5.97
N LEU A 107 28.66 -13.05 6.11
CA LEU A 107 28.02 -14.00 7.05
C LEU A 107 28.18 -15.48 6.69
N GLY A 108 28.73 -15.82 5.51
CA GLY A 108 29.00 -17.21 5.08
C GLY A 108 27.75 -18.04 4.77
N ALA A 109 26.55 -17.46 4.85
CA ALA A 109 25.28 -18.10 4.47
C ALA A 109 25.03 -18.03 2.96
N ASP A 110 24.36 -19.05 2.42
CA ASP A 110 23.77 -19.01 1.08
C ASP A 110 22.42 -18.29 1.16
N ILE A 111 22.31 -17.15 0.46
CA ILE A 111 21.19 -16.21 0.59
C ILE A 111 20.36 -16.21 -0.69
N THR A 112 19.08 -16.55 -0.54
CA THR A 112 18.04 -16.36 -1.56
C THR A 112 17.26 -15.08 -1.27
N TYR A 113 17.08 -14.24 -2.28
CA TYR A 113 16.34 -12.98 -2.19
C TYR A 113 14.94 -13.14 -2.77
N CYS A 114 13.93 -12.78 -1.97
CA CYS A 114 12.53 -12.97 -2.31
C CYS A 114 11.72 -11.68 -2.12
N ALA A 115 10.79 -11.43 -3.03
CA ALA A 115 9.71 -10.47 -2.82
C ALA A 115 8.37 -11.18 -2.94
N VAL A 116 7.44 -10.98 -2.00
CA VAL A 116 6.11 -11.59 -2.13
C VAL A 116 5.41 -11.09 -3.41
N TYR A 117 5.42 -9.77 -3.65
CA TYR A 117 4.80 -9.15 -4.82
C TYR A 117 5.82 -8.47 -5.74
N ALA A 118 5.97 -8.97 -6.97
CA ALA A 118 6.80 -8.33 -8.00
C ALA A 118 5.96 -7.50 -8.98
N ALA A 119 6.50 -6.38 -9.48
CA ALA A 119 5.78 -5.51 -10.43
C ALA A 119 5.72 -6.09 -11.85
N ARG A 120 6.70 -6.94 -12.18
CA ARG A 120 6.91 -7.64 -13.45
C ARG A 120 7.74 -8.90 -13.17
N GLU A 121 7.86 -9.77 -14.17
CA GLU A 121 8.64 -11.01 -14.04
C GLU A 121 10.15 -10.74 -14.02
N ASP A 122 10.63 -9.74 -14.76
CA ASP A 122 12.05 -9.43 -14.87
C ASP A 122 12.53 -8.51 -13.74
N HIS A 123 13.15 -9.11 -12.72
CA HIS A 123 13.83 -8.45 -11.62
C HIS A 123 15.16 -9.15 -11.31
N PRO A 124 16.32 -8.62 -11.77
CA PRO A 124 17.62 -9.22 -11.48
C PRO A 124 18.08 -9.04 -10.02
N GLU A 125 17.34 -8.26 -9.22
CA GLU A 125 17.66 -8.00 -7.82
C GLU A 125 17.13 -9.08 -6.87
N ILE A 126 16.22 -9.94 -7.33
CA ILE A 126 15.64 -11.05 -6.55
C ILE A 126 15.78 -12.36 -7.31
N ASP A 127 15.79 -13.46 -6.57
CA ASP A 127 15.85 -14.81 -7.13
C ASP A 127 14.44 -15.41 -7.29
N VAL A 128 13.52 -15.04 -6.40
CA VAL A 128 12.15 -15.58 -6.37
C VAL A 128 11.13 -14.48 -6.08
N TRP A 129 9.95 -14.60 -6.68
CA TRP A 129 8.75 -13.87 -6.25
C TRP A 129 7.60 -14.85 -6.02
N LEU A 130 6.54 -14.42 -5.34
CA LEU A 130 5.36 -15.27 -5.15
C LEU A 130 4.23 -14.92 -6.14
N GLU A 131 3.95 -13.64 -6.37
CA GLU A 131 2.88 -13.18 -7.27
C GLU A 131 3.31 -11.93 -8.05
N ILE A 132 2.85 -11.83 -9.31
CA ILE A 132 2.97 -10.60 -10.11
C ILE A 132 1.78 -9.68 -9.83
N VAL A 133 2.06 -8.47 -9.38
CA VAL A 133 1.06 -7.41 -9.15
C VAL A 133 1.49 -6.16 -9.90
N GLY A 134 0.85 -5.95 -11.06
CA GLY A 134 1.14 -4.84 -11.96
C GLY A 134 0.61 -3.48 -11.47
N HIS A 135 0.94 -2.42 -12.22
CA HIS A 135 0.47 -1.07 -11.91
C HIS A 135 -0.92 -0.77 -12.45
N PRO A 136 -1.66 0.15 -11.80
CA PRO A 136 -1.38 0.76 -10.50
C PRO A 136 -1.73 -0.19 -9.35
N ARG A 137 -0.90 -0.25 -8.30
CA ARG A 137 -1.12 -1.10 -7.10
C ARG A 137 -1.04 -0.31 -5.79
N ILE A 138 -1.76 -0.76 -4.77
CA ILE A 138 -1.74 -0.28 -3.39
C ILE A 138 -1.80 -1.49 -2.46
N PHE A 139 -1.11 -1.42 -1.33
CA PHE A 139 -1.17 -2.43 -0.30
C PHE A 139 -1.79 -1.86 0.97
N GLN A 140 -2.55 -2.67 1.71
CA GLN A 140 -3.23 -2.22 2.92
C GLN A 140 -2.27 -1.54 3.92
N TRP A 141 -1.09 -2.13 4.15
CA TRP A 141 -0.09 -1.60 5.09
C TRP A 141 0.61 -0.32 4.65
N ASN A 142 0.47 0.09 3.38
CA ASN A 142 1.04 1.33 2.86
C ASN A 142 0.00 2.34 2.36
N LEU A 143 -1.29 2.01 2.43
CA LEU A 143 -2.40 2.83 1.95
C LEU A 143 -2.26 4.29 2.39
N MET A 144 -2.17 4.54 3.69
CA MET A 144 -2.16 5.88 4.30
C MET A 144 -0.91 6.72 3.97
N ARG A 145 0.12 6.12 3.37
CA ARG A 145 1.36 6.81 2.95
C ARG A 145 1.51 6.84 1.42
N HIS A 146 0.57 6.23 0.70
CA HIS A 146 0.69 6.04 -0.73
C HIS A 146 0.40 7.35 -1.46
N ARG A 147 1.33 7.84 -2.30
CA ARG A 147 1.19 9.12 -3.01
C ARG A 147 -0.07 9.23 -3.88
N ARG A 148 -0.69 8.10 -4.26
CA ARG A 148 -1.98 8.13 -4.97
C ARG A 148 -3.16 8.60 -4.13
N LEU A 149 -3.05 8.66 -2.80
CA LEU A 149 -4.09 9.25 -1.94
C LEU A 149 -4.30 10.74 -2.20
N GLY A 150 -3.28 11.44 -2.68
CA GLY A 150 -3.40 12.83 -3.16
C GLY A 150 -4.25 12.98 -4.43
N ASP A 151 -4.98 11.96 -4.86
CA ASP A 151 -5.98 12.03 -5.93
C ASP A 151 -7.23 11.21 -5.57
N ALA A 152 -7.45 10.96 -4.28
CA ALA A 152 -8.56 10.18 -3.75
C ALA A 152 -9.56 11.04 -2.98
N CYS A 153 -10.78 10.51 -2.83
CA CYS A 153 -11.77 10.97 -1.87
C CYS A 153 -11.73 10.06 -0.64
N PHE A 154 -11.89 10.63 0.55
CA PHE A 154 -11.97 9.90 1.82
C PHE A 154 -13.23 10.31 2.57
N ASP A 155 -13.95 9.32 3.11
CA ASP A 155 -14.83 9.61 4.25
C ASP A 155 -14.01 9.95 5.51
N ILE A 156 -14.66 10.52 6.50
CA ILE A 156 -14.08 10.86 7.81
C ILE A 156 -14.45 9.81 8.84
N ASP A 157 -15.75 9.60 9.06
CA ASP A 157 -16.28 8.69 10.08
C ASP A 157 -16.09 7.24 9.62
N GLY A 158 -15.54 6.40 10.50
CA GLY A 158 -15.16 5.02 10.19
C GLY A 158 -13.89 4.87 9.34
N VAL A 159 -13.26 5.98 8.92
CA VAL A 159 -12.00 5.97 8.14
C VAL A 159 -10.90 6.72 8.89
N LEU A 160 -11.02 8.04 9.03
CA LEU A 160 -10.03 8.87 9.72
C LEU A 160 -10.22 8.84 11.24
N CYS A 161 -11.45 8.67 11.69
CA CYS A 161 -11.81 8.47 13.09
C CYS A 161 -12.85 7.36 13.25
N HIS A 162 -13.05 6.90 14.47
CA HIS A 162 -14.17 6.02 14.78
C HIS A 162 -15.52 6.70 14.50
N ASP A 163 -16.52 5.88 14.15
CA ASP A 163 -17.92 6.32 14.05
C ASP A 163 -18.47 6.80 15.41
N PRO A 164 -19.44 7.72 15.42
CA PRO A 164 -20.15 8.07 16.65
C PRO A 164 -20.93 6.86 17.17
N ALA A 165 -20.99 6.71 18.49
CA ALA A 165 -21.92 5.77 19.11
C ALA A 165 -23.38 6.17 18.79
N GLU A 166 -24.30 5.22 18.93
CA GLU A 166 -25.72 5.46 18.60
C GLU A 166 -26.32 6.62 19.42
N ASP A 167 -25.95 6.74 20.69
CA ASP A 167 -26.41 7.80 21.60
C ASP A 167 -25.61 9.11 21.49
N GLU A 168 -24.53 9.13 20.72
CA GLU A 168 -23.77 10.33 20.32
C GLU A 168 -24.31 10.91 19.01
N ASN A 169 -25.05 10.14 18.21
CA ASN A 169 -25.61 10.58 16.92
C ASN A 169 -26.95 11.32 17.07
N ASP A 170 -27.03 12.18 18.10
CA ASP A 170 -28.23 12.89 18.55
C ASP A 170 -28.53 14.18 17.77
N ASP A 171 -27.61 14.61 16.90
CA ASP A 171 -27.64 15.92 16.23
C ASP A 171 -27.72 17.11 17.21
N GLY A 172 -27.20 16.90 18.43
CA GLY A 172 -27.23 17.81 19.56
C GLY A 172 -25.86 17.96 20.22
N GLU A 173 -25.86 18.13 21.54
CA GLU A 173 -24.64 18.43 22.30
C GLU A 173 -23.65 17.27 22.27
N ARG A 174 -24.13 16.03 22.38
CA ARG A 174 -23.26 14.85 22.39
C ARG A 174 -22.57 14.67 21.05
N TYR A 175 -23.30 14.87 19.95
CA TYR A 175 -22.69 14.85 18.63
C TYR A 175 -21.65 15.96 18.47
N GLY A 176 -21.93 17.16 18.96
CA GLY A 176 -20.97 18.26 19.01
C GLY A 176 -19.67 17.90 19.75
N GLN A 177 -19.79 17.23 20.90
CA GLN A 177 -18.65 16.74 21.68
C GLN A 177 -17.89 15.63 20.96
N PHE A 178 -18.58 14.68 20.32
CA PHE A 178 -17.97 13.64 19.50
C PHE A 178 -17.12 14.27 18.38
N LEU A 179 -17.65 15.24 17.65
CA LEU A 179 -16.99 15.80 16.46
C LEU A 179 -15.60 16.40 16.76
N VAL A 180 -15.40 16.96 17.95
CA VAL A 180 -14.12 17.54 18.38
C VAL A 180 -13.22 16.55 19.14
N ASN A 181 -13.77 15.45 19.66
CA ASN A 181 -13.06 14.46 20.48
C ASN A 181 -12.97 13.06 19.84
N ALA A 182 -13.43 12.90 18.59
CA ALA A 182 -13.50 11.60 17.92
C ALA A 182 -12.13 10.91 17.95
N LYS A 183 -12.11 9.63 18.30
CA LYS A 183 -10.86 8.87 18.41
C LYS A 183 -10.28 8.64 17.01
N PRO A 184 -9.02 9.03 16.75
CA PRO A 184 -8.38 8.79 15.45
C PRO A 184 -8.30 7.29 15.11
N LEU A 185 -8.36 6.98 13.81
CA LEU A 185 -8.30 5.62 13.29
C LEU A 185 -7.17 5.47 12.24
N HIS A 186 -7.41 5.89 11.00
CA HIS A 186 -6.42 5.84 9.93
C HIS A 186 -5.97 7.25 9.55
N LEU A 187 -4.98 7.80 10.26
CA LEU A 187 -4.44 9.11 9.93
C LEU A 187 -3.51 9.04 8.71
N PRO A 188 -3.71 9.90 7.69
CA PRO A 188 -2.87 9.92 6.50
C PRO A 188 -1.49 10.51 6.80
N GLY A 189 -0.46 9.93 6.19
CA GLY A 189 0.90 10.48 6.18
C GLY A 189 1.19 11.35 4.95
N VAL A 190 0.17 11.65 4.13
CA VAL A 190 0.25 12.45 2.91
C VAL A 190 -1.00 13.34 2.80
N PRO A 191 -0.92 14.51 2.14
CA PRO A 191 -2.10 15.35 1.94
C PRO A 191 -3.22 14.65 1.16
N ILE A 192 -4.47 14.82 1.62
CA ILE A 192 -5.67 14.27 0.97
C ILE A 192 -6.36 15.38 0.17
N LYS A 193 -6.69 15.16 -1.10
CA LYS A 193 -7.39 16.21 -1.86
C LYS A 193 -8.81 16.46 -1.39
N HIS A 194 -9.57 15.39 -1.18
CA HIS A 194 -11.00 15.51 -0.93
C HIS A 194 -11.42 14.69 0.27
N LEU A 195 -11.88 15.38 1.31
CA LEU A 195 -12.68 14.77 2.37
C LEU A 195 -14.15 14.91 1.98
N VAL A 196 -14.89 13.81 1.98
CA VAL A 196 -16.29 13.75 1.56
C VAL A 196 -17.08 13.01 2.63
N THR A 197 -17.71 13.77 3.51
CA THR A 197 -18.35 13.26 4.72
C THR A 197 -19.85 13.47 4.72
N SER A 198 -20.55 12.62 5.48
CA SER A 198 -21.98 12.79 5.79
C SER A 198 -22.25 13.66 7.02
N ARG A 199 -21.23 14.28 7.62
CA ARG A 199 -21.39 15.34 8.62
C ARG A 199 -22.10 16.54 7.99
N LEU A 200 -22.94 17.23 8.76
CA LEU A 200 -23.70 18.40 8.29
C LEU A 200 -22.83 19.66 8.28
N GLU A 201 -23.08 20.58 7.34
CA GLU A 201 -22.36 21.86 7.20
C GLU A 201 -22.36 22.70 8.48
N LYS A 202 -23.42 22.65 9.29
CA LYS A 202 -23.48 23.33 10.60
C LYS A 202 -22.38 22.90 11.58
N TYR A 203 -21.74 21.75 11.34
CA TYR A 203 -20.64 21.20 12.13
C TYR A 203 -19.25 21.38 11.50
N ARG A 204 -19.14 22.21 10.46
CA ARG A 204 -17.87 22.44 9.77
C ARG A 204 -16.77 22.90 10.72
N ALA A 205 -17.05 23.88 11.57
CA ALA A 205 -16.06 24.42 12.49
C ALA A 205 -15.45 23.35 13.42
N GLN A 206 -16.30 22.51 14.01
CA GLN A 206 -15.89 21.38 14.86
C GLN A 206 -15.09 20.35 14.06
N THR A 207 -15.53 20.03 12.85
CA THR A 207 -14.83 19.07 11.97
C THR A 207 -13.45 19.57 11.58
N GLU A 208 -13.32 20.82 11.16
CA GLU A 208 -12.04 21.44 10.78
C GLU A 208 -11.12 21.64 11.99
N GLN A 209 -11.67 21.89 13.17
CA GLN A 209 -10.91 21.89 14.42
C GLN A 209 -10.27 20.51 14.68
N TRP A 210 -11.05 19.44 14.59
CA TRP A 210 -10.55 18.08 14.79
C TRP A 210 -9.49 17.69 13.76
N LEU A 211 -9.72 18.01 12.47
CA LEU A 211 -8.78 17.71 11.38
C LEU A 211 -7.43 18.40 11.61
N ARG A 212 -7.44 19.68 12.00
CA ARG A 212 -6.20 20.43 12.32
C ARG A 212 -5.49 19.86 13.54
N ALA A 213 -6.23 19.53 14.60
CA ALA A 213 -5.65 18.99 15.84
C ALA A 213 -4.91 17.65 15.59
N HIS A 214 -5.33 16.88 14.58
CA HIS A 214 -4.75 15.59 14.23
C HIS A 214 -3.81 15.63 13.02
N GLY A 215 -3.44 16.82 12.54
CA GLY A 215 -2.49 16.99 11.43
C GLY A 215 -3.00 16.42 10.10
N VAL A 216 -4.32 16.42 9.87
CA VAL A 216 -4.90 15.96 8.60
C VAL A 216 -4.87 17.12 7.61
N ASP A 217 -3.92 17.08 6.68
CA ASP A 217 -3.83 18.04 5.57
C ASP A 217 -4.81 17.68 4.45
N TYR A 218 -5.65 18.65 4.06
CA TYR A 218 -6.59 18.46 2.95
C TYR A 218 -6.82 19.70 2.09
N GLU A 219 -7.17 19.51 0.81
CA GLU A 219 -7.48 20.63 -0.10
C GLU A 219 -8.95 21.08 0.00
N ARG A 220 -9.90 20.13 0.08
CA ARG A 220 -11.33 20.47 0.14
C ARG A 220 -12.14 19.49 1.00
N LEU A 221 -12.95 20.07 1.89
CA LEU A 221 -13.92 19.37 2.73
C LEU A 221 -15.34 19.55 2.19
N TRP A 222 -15.92 18.46 1.69
CA TRP A 222 -17.29 18.37 1.19
C TRP A 222 -18.18 17.78 2.28
N MET A 223 -19.18 18.55 2.72
CA MET A 223 -20.13 18.15 3.76
C MET A 223 -21.57 18.22 3.23
N LEU A 224 -22.50 17.66 3.99
CA LEU A 224 -23.92 17.69 3.65
C LEU A 224 -24.56 19.01 4.09
N ASP A 225 -25.10 19.74 3.12
CA ASP A 225 -25.91 20.93 3.37
C ASP A 225 -27.38 20.54 3.51
N LEU A 226 -27.74 19.99 4.67
CA LEU A 226 -29.09 19.61 5.06
C LEU A 226 -29.40 20.15 6.47
N PRO A 227 -30.68 20.45 6.79
CA PRO A 227 -31.03 21.12 8.05
C PRO A 227 -30.82 20.23 9.29
N SER A 228 -31.00 18.91 9.17
CA SER A 228 -30.92 17.98 10.31
C SER A 228 -30.48 16.57 9.93
N ALA A 229 -30.05 15.81 10.95
CA ALA A 229 -29.73 14.39 10.79
C ALA A 229 -30.97 13.55 10.43
N GLU A 230 -32.15 13.95 10.89
CA GLU A 230 -33.42 13.33 10.53
C GLU A 230 -33.68 13.48 9.02
N GLU A 231 -33.52 14.69 8.48
CA GLU A 231 -33.72 14.95 7.05
C GLU A 231 -32.72 14.17 6.19
N ARG A 232 -31.46 14.11 6.64
CA ARG A 232 -30.41 13.28 6.02
C ARG A 232 -30.80 11.81 5.93
N ARG A 233 -31.31 11.23 7.03
CA ARG A 233 -31.76 9.83 7.09
C ARG A 233 -32.98 9.58 6.20
N ARG A 234 -33.96 10.49 6.26
CA ARG A 234 -35.19 10.43 5.45
C ARG A 234 -34.88 10.38 3.95
N LEU A 235 -33.94 11.22 3.50
CA LEU A 235 -33.56 11.31 2.10
C LEU A 235 -32.51 10.26 1.67
N LYS A 236 -31.97 9.45 2.60
CA LYS A 236 -30.90 8.46 2.35
C LYS A 236 -29.72 9.04 1.54
N MET A 237 -29.31 10.26 1.86
CA MET A 237 -28.41 11.04 1.00
C MET A 237 -26.93 10.65 1.07
N HIS A 238 -26.53 9.73 1.96
CA HIS A 238 -25.14 9.35 2.22
C HIS A 238 -24.40 8.94 0.94
N ALA A 239 -24.81 7.83 0.33
CA ALA A 239 -24.19 7.32 -0.88
C ALA A 239 -24.39 8.28 -2.08
N VAL A 240 -25.55 8.94 -2.18
CA VAL A 240 -25.87 9.86 -3.28
C VAL A 240 -24.97 11.09 -3.28
N HIS A 241 -24.77 11.72 -2.12
CA HIS A 241 -23.89 12.86 -1.95
C HIS A 241 -22.45 12.46 -2.25
N LYS A 242 -21.95 11.41 -1.59
CA LYS A 242 -20.58 10.91 -1.78
C LYS A 242 -20.31 10.57 -3.25
N ALA A 243 -21.21 9.85 -3.92
CA ALA A 243 -21.09 9.51 -5.34
C ALA A 243 -21.14 10.74 -6.26
N ARG A 244 -21.99 11.73 -5.97
CA ARG A 244 -22.05 12.99 -6.73
C ARG A 244 -20.74 13.76 -6.63
N VAL A 245 -20.23 13.95 -5.41
CA VAL A 245 -18.94 14.63 -5.18
C VAL A 245 -17.81 13.84 -5.84
N TYR A 246 -17.77 12.52 -5.67
CA TYR A 246 -16.75 11.68 -6.28
C TYR A 246 -16.71 11.80 -7.80
N ARG A 247 -17.87 11.79 -8.47
CA ARG A 247 -17.95 12.05 -9.92
C ARG A 247 -17.40 13.43 -10.27
N LYS A 248 -17.81 14.47 -9.52
CA LYS A 248 -17.41 15.87 -9.73
C LYS A 248 -15.90 16.09 -9.57
N THR A 249 -15.28 15.54 -8.53
CA THR A 249 -13.85 15.74 -8.25
C THR A 249 -12.95 15.03 -9.24
N ASN A 250 -13.50 14.04 -9.95
CA ASN A 250 -12.74 13.23 -10.88
C ASN A 250 -11.62 12.39 -10.24
N ALA A 251 -11.64 12.25 -8.91
CA ALA A 251 -10.68 11.49 -8.11
C ALA A 251 -10.57 10.04 -8.61
N CYS A 252 -9.40 9.43 -8.40
CA CYS A 252 -9.12 8.08 -8.86
C CYS A 252 -9.83 7.02 -7.99
N LEU A 253 -9.84 7.21 -6.67
CA LEU A 253 -10.38 6.25 -5.70
C LEU A 253 -11.26 6.99 -4.68
N PHE A 254 -12.27 6.30 -4.15
CA PHE A 254 -12.96 6.73 -2.93
C PHE A 254 -12.66 5.71 -1.83
N VAL A 255 -12.36 6.16 -0.61
CA VAL A 255 -12.15 5.30 0.56
C VAL A 255 -13.34 5.46 1.49
N GLU A 256 -14.07 4.37 1.67
CA GLU A 256 -15.33 4.28 2.41
C GLU A 256 -15.18 3.28 3.56
N SER A 257 -15.81 3.54 4.71
CA SER A 257 -15.74 2.67 5.86
C SER A 257 -16.55 1.39 5.65
N GLU A 258 -17.84 1.53 5.31
CA GLU A 258 -18.81 0.45 5.19
C GLU A 258 -18.86 -0.17 3.79
N ASP A 259 -18.86 -1.50 3.71
CA ASP A 259 -18.86 -2.22 2.43
C ASP A 259 -20.13 -1.99 1.61
N ARG A 260 -21.28 -1.92 2.29
CA ARG A 260 -22.55 -1.61 1.64
C ARG A 260 -22.55 -0.22 1.01
N GLN A 261 -22.08 0.80 1.74
CA GLN A 261 -21.97 2.15 1.18
C GLN A 261 -20.95 2.17 0.04
N ALA A 262 -19.85 1.41 0.14
CA ALA A 262 -18.86 1.32 -0.92
C ALA A 262 -19.46 0.77 -2.23
N ILE A 263 -20.32 -0.25 -2.16
CA ILE A 263 -21.09 -0.77 -3.31
C ILE A 263 -21.99 0.31 -3.89
N GLU A 264 -22.83 0.93 -3.06
CA GLU A 264 -23.78 1.96 -3.53
C GLU A 264 -23.04 3.15 -4.19
N ILE A 265 -21.93 3.61 -3.59
CA ILE A 265 -21.11 4.70 -4.15
C ILE A 265 -20.45 4.25 -5.45
N ALA A 266 -19.94 3.03 -5.53
CA ALA A 266 -19.28 2.52 -6.74
C ALA A 266 -20.26 2.50 -7.92
N ASP A 267 -21.45 1.95 -7.72
CA ASP A 267 -22.48 1.83 -8.75
C ASP A 267 -23.01 3.20 -9.17
N LEU A 268 -23.35 4.07 -8.21
CA LEU A 268 -23.82 5.41 -8.51
C LEU A 268 -22.72 6.22 -9.22
N SER A 269 -21.47 6.14 -8.77
CA SER A 269 -20.39 6.95 -9.34
C SER A 269 -19.82 6.39 -10.66
N GLY A 270 -20.03 5.10 -10.93
CA GLY A 270 -19.38 4.37 -12.03
C GLY A 270 -17.87 4.24 -11.84
N ARG A 271 -17.38 4.20 -10.59
CA ARG A 271 -15.95 4.26 -10.25
C ARG A 271 -15.59 3.36 -9.08
N PRO A 272 -14.31 2.94 -8.94
CA PRO A 272 -13.91 2.06 -7.86
C PRO A 272 -13.96 2.75 -6.50
N VAL A 273 -14.34 1.98 -5.48
CA VAL A 273 -14.37 2.39 -4.07
C VAL A 273 -13.62 1.35 -3.25
N LEU A 274 -12.71 1.77 -2.38
CA LEU A 274 -12.07 0.90 -1.40
C LEU A 274 -12.94 0.86 -0.14
N SER A 275 -13.40 -0.33 0.21
CA SER A 275 -14.09 -0.63 1.47
C SER A 275 -13.06 -0.95 2.55
N ILE A 276 -13.06 -0.20 3.66
CA ILE A 276 -12.20 -0.47 4.82
C ILE A 276 -12.72 -1.66 5.62
N GLU A 277 -14.04 -1.82 5.78
CA GLU A 277 -14.64 -2.97 6.45
C GLU A 277 -14.25 -4.30 5.78
N ALA A 278 -14.43 -4.39 4.46
CA ALA A 278 -14.17 -5.63 3.72
C ALA A 278 -12.75 -5.73 3.14
N GLN A 279 -11.93 -4.68 3.29
CA GLN A 279 -10.56 -4.61 2.76
C GLN A 279 -10.45 -5.02 1.29
N ARG A 280 -11.35 -4.46 0.45
CA ARG A 280 -11.43 -4.77 -0.98
C ARG A 280 -11.82 -3.55 -1.81
N ILE A 281 -11.41 -3.56 -3.08
CA ILE A 281 -11.94 -2.60 -4.06
C ILE A 281 -13.25 -3.14 -4.60
N VAL A 282 -14.32 -2.38 -4.38
CA VAL A 282 -15.61 -2.54 -5.03
C VAL A 282 -15.58 -1.86 -6.39
N TRP A 283 -16.01 -2.59 -7.42
CA TRP A 283 -16.13 -2.10 -8.79
C TRP A 283 -17.61 -1.95 -9.15
N PRO A 284 -17.98 -0.95 -9.99
CA PRO A 284 -19.36 -0.79 -10.44
C PRO A 284 -19.83 -2.01 -11.23
N GLU A 285 -21.01 -2.55 -10.90
CA GLU A 285 -21.51 -3.83 -11.42
C GLU A 285 -21.58 -3.86 -12.96
N HIS A 286 -22.14 -2.81 -13.56
CA HIS A 286 -22.36 -2.74 -15.01
C HIS A 286 -21.21 -2.08 -15.81
N GLN A 287 -20.13 -1.65 -15.16
CA GLN A 287 -19.03 -0.92 -15.82
C GLN A 287 -17.64 -1.32 -15.33
N ALA A 288 -17.49 -2.50 -14.72
CA ALA A 288 -16.24 -2.91 -14.09
C ALA A 288 -15.03 -2.83 -15.04
N GLU A 289 -15.12 -3.37 -16.25
CA GLU A 289 -14.02 -3.34 -17.23
C GLU A 289 -13.70 -1.92 -17.72
N ALA A 290 -14.72 -1.14 -18.08
CA ALA A 290 -14.55 0.25 -18.51
C ALA A 290 -13.96 1.12 -17.40
N ALA A 291 -14.40 0.92 -16.15
CA ALA A 291 -13.86 1.59 -14.97
C ALA A 291 -12.40 1.19 -14.72
N ARG A 292 -12.06 -0.10 -14.83
CA ARG A 292 -10.67 -0.60 -14.75
C ARG A 292 -9.78 0.05 -15.80
N GLN A 293 -10.22 0.10 -17.06
CA GLN A 293 -9.46 0.71 -18.16
C GLN A 293 -9.28 2.22 -17.98
N ARG A 294 -10.35 2.97 -17.65
CA ARG A 294 -10.28 4.43 -17.38
C ARG A 294 -9.32 4.73 -16.24
N PHE A 295 -9.36 3.92 -15.19
CA PHE A 295 -8.48 4.04 -14.05
C PHE A 295 -7.01 3.80 -14.43
N GLN A 296 -6.73 2.75 -15.20
CA GLN A 296 -5.38 2.44 -15.67
C GLN A 296 -4.82 3.54 -16.58
N ARG A 297 -5.63 4.08 -17.50
CA ARG A 297 -5.21 5.10 -18.49
C ARG A 297 -4.90 6.48 -17.89
N ARG A 298 -5.52 6.86 -16.77
CA ARG A 298 -5.38 8.22 -16.20
C ARG A 298 -4.00 8.58 -15.65
N LYS A 299 -3.08 7.63 -15.54
CA LYS A 299 -1.73 7.87 -14.97
C LYS A 299 -0.62 7.05 -15.64
N SER A 300 -0.65 6.93 -16.97
CA SER A 300 0.64 6.99 -17.67
C SER A 300 1.14 8.43 -17.47
N PRO A 301 2.29 8.68 -16.81
CA PRO A 301 2.88 10.00 -16.87
C PRO A 301 3.11 10.34 -18.36
N PRO A 302 3.00 11.60 -18.79
CA PRO A 302 3.66 12.01 -20.02
C PRO A 302 5.16 12.00 -19.77
N ASP A 303 5.80 10.82 -19.63
CA ASP A 303 7.26 10.66 -19.67
C ASP A 303 7.78 9.20 -19.67
N THR A 304 7.06 8.27 -20.29
CA THR A 304 7.71 7.03 -20.81
C THR A 304 8.14 7.14 -22.28
N MET A 305 7.79 8.24 -22.97
CA MET A 305 8.32 8.55 -24.30
C MET A 305 9.78 9.06 -24.23
N GLY A 306 10.15 9.81 -23.19
CA GLY A 306 11.49 10.40 -23.05
C GLY A 306 12.59 9.39 -22.71
N GLN A 307 12.30 8.34 -21.94
CA GLN A 307 13.29 7.32 -21.57
C GLN A 307 13.61 6.37 -22.73
N GLY A 308 12.61 5.96 -23.50
CA GLY A 308 12.81 5.14 -24.70
C GLY A 308 13.57 5.89 -25.79
N VAL A 309 13.25 7.17 -26.00
CA VAL A 309 13.97 8.04 -26.95
C VAL A 309 15.39 8.34 -26.48
N ARG A 310 15.62 8.60 -25.17
CA ARG A 310 16.98 8.75 -24.61
C ARG A 310 17.80 7.47 -24.73
N GLN A 311 17.23 6.31 -24.44
CA GLN A 311 17.94 5.03 -24.58
C GLN A 311 18.23 4.70 -26.05
N ALA A 312 17.31 5.02 -26.97
CA ALA A 312 17.51 4.87 -28.40
C ALA A 312 18.59 5.82 -28.94
N LEU A 313 18.59 7.10 -28.53
CA LEU A 313 19.63 8.07 -28.85
C LEU A 313 20.99 7.68 -28.27
N LEU A 314 21.03 7.19 -27.03
CA LEU A 314 22.27 6.72 -26.40
C LEU A 314 22.81 5.45 -27.06
N ARG A 315 21.95 4.55 -27.54
CA ARG A 315 22.36 3.38 -28.34
C ARG A 315 22.87 3.79 -29.72
N ALA A 316 22.19 4.73 -30.40
CA ALA A 316 22.61 5.24 -31.71
C ALA A 316 23.91 6.07 -31.66
N LEU A 317 24.14 6.82 -30.58
CA LEU A 317 25.39 7.52 -30.35
C LEU A 317 26.54 6.55 -30.03
N ARG A 318 26.27 5.43 -29.35
CA ARG A 318 27.31 4.42 -29.07
C ARG A 318 27.67 3.54 -30.28
N SER A 319 26.79 3.45 -31.29
CA SER A 319 27.04 2.65 -32.50
C SER A 319 27.77 3.40 -33.61
N THR A 320 28.10 4.68 -33.42
CA THR A 320 28.89 5.48 -34.37
C THR A 320 30.28 5.80 -33.80
N PRO A 321 31.34 5.82 -34.62
CA PRO A 321 32.72 6.12 -34.16
C PRO A 321 32.84 7.50 -33.49
N ILE A 322 32.01 8.46 -33.92
CA ILE A 322 31.99 9.82 -33.39
C ILE A 322 31.37 9.87 -31.99
N GLY A 323 30.27 9.15 -31.76
CA GLY A 323 29.61 9.16 -30.46
C GLY A 323 30.34 8.32 -29.39
N THR A 324 31.13 7.31 -29.78
CA THR A 324 32.05 6.64 -28.85
C THR A 324 33.16 7.58 -28.36
N ALA A 325 33.69 8.44 -29.24
CA ALA A 325 34.69 9.45 -28.87
C ALA A 325 34.11 10.53 -27.94
N PHE A 326 32.85 10.94 -28.15
CA PHE A 326 32.15 11.91 -27.32
C PHE A 326 31.91 11.40 -25.89
N VAL A 327 31.45 10.15 -25.74
CA VAL A 327 31.23 9.51 -24.42
C VAL A 327 32.55 9.32 -23.66
N ARG A 328 33.65 9.02 -24.37
CA ARG A 328 34.98 8.87 -23.77
C ARG A 328 35.54 10.19 -23.26
N LYS A 329 35.31 11.29 -23.98
CA LYS A 329 35.75 12.65 -23.61
C LYS A 329 34.94 13.24 -22.44
N LEU A 330 33.65 12.90 -22.34
CA LEU A 330 32.80 13.26 -21.19
C LEU A 330 33.24 12.55 -19.90
N ARG A 331 33.61 11.27 -19.97
CA ARG A 331 34.11 10.53 -18.80
C ARG A 331 35.46 11.02 -18.30
N SER A 332 36.33 11.53 -19.18
CA SER A 332 37.63 12.12 -18.77
C SER A 332 37.50 13.51 -18.14
N LEU A 333 36.32 14.14 -18.20
CA LEU A 333 36.04 15.45 -17.58
C LEU A 333 35.33 15.33 -16.23
N MET A 334 34.97 14.11 -15.80
CA MET A 334 34.27 13.82 -14.53
C MET A 334 35.14 13.03 -13.54
N VAL A 335 36.46 12.99 -13.74
CA VAL A 335 37.45 12.47 -12.78
C VAL A 335 38.20 13.63 -12.17
#